data_AF-A0AAV3U4Z5-F1
#
_entry.id   AF-A0AAV3U4Z5-F1
#
_cell.length_a   1.000
_cell.length_b   1.000
_cell.length_c   1.000
_cell.angle_alpha   90.00
_cell.angle_beta   90.00
_cell.angle_gamma   90.00
#
_symmetry.space_group_name_H-M   'P 1'
#
loop_
_entity.id
_entity.type
_entity.pdbx_description
1 polymer ?
#
loop_
_entity_poly.entity_id
_entity_poly.type
_entity_poly.pdbx_seq_one_letter_code
_entity_poly.pdbx_strand_id
1 'polypeptide(L)'
;MSDEEEHKCDCPAGLPAWMGTFADLMSLLMCFFVLLLSFSEMDAQKFKRLAGSMANAFGVQNKVSLDDPPKGTSIIAQEFSPGIPEPTPLNVIYQNTDDFTEMNLEVDCQMEYDIEQGEDSRDAGVKARIKQEIKDLVEQAEAKAQDDATELAKALQDQIIKGEVEVETQSRNIIIRIREKGAFKSGSADLAESYYDVLSEVREVLKDTQGAISVEGHTDNIPIRRQRFRSNFELSSSRAVSVAMELMKGSVLDKDRFQIMGFADTKPLASNDSEEGRTRNRRVEIVVRQSLADELSDADKEMLKQDGGNLLRDLDLDPDYLFELTPDEIF
;
A
#
# COMPACT_ATOMS: atom_id res chain seq x y z
N MET A 1 46.79 -43.85 -73.34
CA MET A 1 47.92 -43.11 -73.94
C MET A 1 47.28 -42.00 -74.75
N SER A 2 47.13 -40.79 -74.24
CA SER A 2 48.15 -39.96 -73.61
C SER A 2 47.65 -39.27 -72.35
N ASP A 3 48.48 -39.33 -71.33
CA ASP A 3 48.43 -38.52 -70.12
C ASP A 3 48.49 -37.04 -70.51
N GLU A 4 47.51 -36.24 -70.08
CA GLU A 4 47.65 -34.78 -70.07
C GLU A 4 47.93 -34.37 -68.63
N GLU A 5 49.21 -34.13 -68.39
CA GLU A 5 49.85 -33.76 -67.14
C GLU A 5 49.24 -32.47 -66.57
N GLU A 6 48.82 -32.53 -65.31
CA GLU A 6 48.44 -31.37 -64.50
C GLU A 6 49.61 -30.37 -64.43
N HIS A 7 49.46 -29.21 -65.07
CA HIS A 7 50.35 -28.08 -64.86
C HIS A 7 50.18 -27.55 -63.42
N LYS A 8 51.08 -27.99 -62.54
CA LYS A 8 51.33 -27.39 -61.22
C LYS A 8 51.60 -25.89 -61.38
N CYS A 9 50.65 -25.08 -60.95
CA CYS A 9 50.91 -23.68 -60.64
C CYS A 9 51.63 -23.64 -59.28
N ASP A 10 52.93 -23.34 -59.27
CA ASP A 10 53.70 -23.11 -58.05
C ASP A 10 53.25 -21.79 -57.41
N CYS A 11 52.21 -21.85 -56.59
CA CYS A 11 51.81 -20.75 -55.73
C CYS A 11 52.91 -20.56 -54.67
N PRO A 12 53.45 -19.34 -54.45
CA PRO A 12 54.39 -19.12 -53.37
C PRO A 12 53.75 -19.57 -52.05
N ALA A 13 54.52 -20.28 -51.22
CA ALA A 13 54.04 -20.85 -49.96
C ALA A 13 53.30 -19.76 -49.16
N GLY A 14 51.98 -19.95 -49.04
CA GLY A 14 51.11 -19.02 -48.34
C GLY A 14 51.50 -18.88 -46.88
N LEU A 15 51.02 -17.81 -46.24
CA LEU A 15 51.23 -17.60 -44.81
C LEU A 15 50.73 -18.83 -44.03
N PRO A 16 51.46 -19.27 -42.98
CA PRO A 16 51.07 -20.44 -42.20
C PRO A 16 49.63 -20.30 -41.69
N ALA A 17 48.85 -21.38 -41.78
CA ALA A 17 47.41 -21.34 -41.43
C ALA A 17 47.15 -20.84 -40.00
N TRP A 18 48.07 -21.07 -39.06
CA TRP A 18 47.97 -20.59 -37.67
C TRP A 18 48.08 -19.07 -37.53
N MET A 19 48.73 -18.40 -38.50
CA MET A 19 48.92 -16.95 -38.46
C MET A 19 47.60 -16.21 -38.70
N GLY A 20 46.72 -16.77 -39.53
CA GLY A 20 45.37 -16.21 -39.76
C GLY A 20 44.54 -16.24 -38.48
N THR A 21 44.50 -17.37 -37.78
CA THR A 21 43.77 -17.49 -36.51
C THR A 21 44.39 -16.65 -35.39
N PHE A 22 45.72 -16.47 -35.39
CA PHE A 22 46.40 -15.60 -34.43
C PHE A 22 46.08 -14.12 -34.69
N ALA A 23 46.11 -13.69 -35.95
CA ALA A 23 45.75 -12.33 -36.32
C ALA A 23 44.28 -12.02 -35.98
N ASP A 24 43.37 -12.96 -36.22
CA ASP A 24 41.95 -12.82 -35.87
C ASP A 24 41.74 -12.68 -34.35
N LEU A 25 42.43 -13.51 -33.54
CA LEU A 25 42.37 -13.40 -32.07
C LEU A 25 42.93 -12.06 -31.58
N MET A 26 44.04 -11.58 -32.15
CA MET A 26 44.61 -10.28 -31.80
C MET A 26 43.71 -9.11 -32.22
N SER A 27 43.06 -9.18 -33.38
CA SER A 27 42.08 -8.18 -33.83
C SER A 27 40.83 -8.16 -32.95
N LEU A 28 40.33 -9.32 -32.53
CA LEU A 28 39.21 -9.40 -31.57
C LEU A 28 39.61 -8.85 -30.20
N LEU A 29 40.83 -9.12 -29.73
CA LEU A 29 41.34 -8.58 -28.48
C LEU A 29 41.47 -7.05 -28.56
N MET A 30 42.01 -6.52 -29.65
CA MET A 30 42.11 -5.08 -29.89
C MET A 30 40.73 -4.42 -29.94
N CYS A 31 39.79 -4.99 -30.69
CA CYS A 31 38.41 -4.51 -30.76
C CYS A 31 37.75 -4.52 -29.37
N PHE A 32 37.94 -5.60 -28.60
CA PHE A 32 37.45 -5.70 -27.23
C PHE A 32 38.02 -4.61 -26.33
N PHE A 33 39.33 -4.34 -26.38
CA PHE A 33 39.93 -3.25 -25.60
C PHE A 33 39.46 -1.86 -26.05
N VAL A 34 39.25 -1.62 -27.35
CA VAL A 34 38.69 -0.37 -27.86
C VAL A 34 37.25 -0.17 -27.36
N LEU A 35 36.43 -1.22 -27.34
CA LEU A 35 35.08 -1.18 -26.75
C LEU A 35 35.13 -0.92 -25.25
N LEU A 36 36.02 -1.58 -24.52
CA LEU A 36 36.21 -1.32 -23.09
C LEU A 36 36.68 0.12 -22.83
N LEU A 37 37.59 0.66 -23.63
CA LEU A 37 38.05 2.04 -23.52
C LEU A 37 36.91 3.02 -23.84
N SER A 38 36.06 2.70 -24.83
CA SER A 38 34.88 3.52 -25.16
C SER A 38 33.83 3.58 -24.03
N PHE A 39 33.74 2.54 -23.20
CA PHE A 39 32.90 2.53 -22.00
C PHE A 39 33.62 3.01 -20.73
N SER A 40 34.94 3.16 -20.76
CA SER A 40 35.75 3.53 -19.60
C SER A 40 35.76 5.03 -19.31
N GLU A 41 35.43 5.88 -20.27
CA GLU A 41 35.11 7.29 -20.01
C GLU A 41 33.59 7.51 -20.00
N MET A 42 32.89 6.75 -19.13
CA MET A 42 31.54 7.15 -18.73
C MET A 42 31.63 8.38 -17.83
N ASP A 43 31.62 9.55 -18.46
CA ASP A 43 31.26 10.79 -17.79
C ASP A 43 29.79 10.67 -17.35
N ALA A 44 29.60 10.46 -16.04
CA ALA A 44 28.28 10.28 -15.43
C ALA A 44 27.31 11.40 -15.83
N GLN A 45 27.81 12.60 -16.12
CA GLN A 45 26.98 13.72 -16.54
C GLN A 45 26.46 13.57 -17.98
N LYS A 46 27.26 13.03 -18.91
CA LYS A 46 26.82 12.82 -20.31
C LYS A 46 25.79 11.70 -20.41
N PHE A 47 25.98 10.61 -19.66
CA PHE A 47 25.00 9.52 -19.62
C PHE A 47 23.66 9.98 -19.01
N LYS A 48 23.69 10.76 -17.91
CA LYS A 48 22.47 11.30 -17.29
C LYS A 48 21.72 12.28 -18.23
N ARG A 49 22.44 13.06 -19.04
CA ARG A 49 21.85 13.94 -20.08
C ARG A 49 21.20 13.17 -21.22
N LEU A 50 21.84 12.10 -21.71
CA LEU A 50 21.27 11.24 -22.76
C LEU A 50 20.08 10.42 -22.24
N ALA A 51 20.19 9.83 -21.06
CA ALA A 51 19.11 9.07 -20.43
C ALA A 51 17.90 9.97 -20.09
N GLY A 52 18.12 11.19 -19.59
CA GLY A 52 17.05 12.14 -19.30
C GLY A 52 16.31 12.62 -20.56
N SER A 53 17.04 12.90 -21.66
CA SER A 53 16.41 13.32 -22.92
C SER A 53 15.63 12.19 -23.61
N MET A 54 16.10 10.95 -23.56
CA MET A 54 15.34 9.79 -24.04
C MET A 54 14.11 9.50 -23.16
N ALA A 55 14.24 9.53 -21.83
CA ALA A 55 13.12 9.27 -20.93
C ALA A 55 11.99 10.31 -21.10
N ASN A 56 12.34 11.58 -21.30
CA ASN A 56 11.38 12.65 -21.58
C ASN A 56 10.73 12.52 -22.97
N ALA A 57 11.46 12.06 -23.99
CA ALA A 57 10.89 11.83 -25.32
C ALA A 57 9.96 10.61 -25.39
N PHE A 58 10.18 9.61 -24.54
CA PHE A 58 9.34 8.41 -24.42
C PHE A 58 8.23 8.53 -23.37
N GLY A 59 8.06 9.69 -22.72
CA GLY A 59 6.99 9.93 -21.75
C GLY A 59 7.08 9.09 -20.47
N VAL A 60 8.26 8.53 -20.18
CA VAL A 60 8.46 7.69 -19.00
C VAL A 60 8.75 8.62 -17.82
N GLN A 61 7.72 8.88 -17.00
CA GLN A 61 7.88 9.54 -15.71
C GLN A 61 8.70 8.64 -14.78
N ASN A 62 10.00 8.88 -14.69
CA ASN A 62 10.84 8.21 -13.71
C ASN A 62 10.81 8.99 -12.38
N LYS A 63 10.39 8.30 -11.31
CA LYS A 63 10.51 8.74 -9.91
C LYS A 63 11.93 9.22 -9.63
N VAL A 64 12.07 10.47 -9.21
CA VAL A 64 13.33 11.04 -8.74
C VAL A 64 13.65 10.43 -7.37
N SER A 65 14.81 9.78 -7.24
CA SER A 65 15.37 9.43 -5.93
C SER A 65 15.99 10.69 -5.31
N LEU A 66 15.47 11.13 -4.17
CA LEU A 66 15.73 12.42 -3.52
C LEU A 66 16.96 12.43 -2.58
N ASP A 67 17.97 11.59 -2.80
CA ASP A 67 19.12 11.48 -1.88
C ASP A 67 20.48 11.95 -2.46
N ASP A 68 20.49 12.64 -3.60
CA ASP A 68 21.71 13.31 -4.10
C ASP A 68 21.67 14.81 -3.79
N PRO A 69 22.67 15.40 -3.09
CA PRO A 69 22.72 16.84 -2.87
C PRO A 69 22.80 17.58 -4.22
N PRO A 70 22.00 18.65 -4.43
CA PRO A 70 21.92 19.33 -5.72
C PRO A 70 23.27 19.98 -6.06
N LYS A 71 23.98 19.40 -7.04
CA LYS A 71 25.16 20.04 -7.64
C LYS A 71 24.68 21.10 -8.63
N GLY A 72 24.59 22.35 -8.17
CA GLY A 72 24.19 23.51 -8.96
C GLY A 72 25.02 23.68 -10.24
N THR A 73 24.51 23.16 -11.35
CA THR A 73 25.05 23.40 -12.70
C THR A 73 23.93 23.35 -13.74
N SER A 74 23.10 24.40 -13.78
CA SER A 74 22.40 24.75 -15.01
C SER A 74 22.46 26.26 -15.21
N ILE A 75 23.30 26.65 -16.17
CA ILE A 75 23.60 28.00 -16.59
C ILE A 75 22.69 28.29 -17.79
N ILE A 76 21.75 29.22 -17.58
CA ILE A 76 21.23 30.21 -18.53
C ILE A 76 20.42 29.69 -19.74
N ALA A 77 19.09 29.92 -19.69
CA ALA A 77 18.28 30.07 -20.90
C ALA A 77 18.62 31.43 -21.56
N GLN A 78 19.30 31.42 -22.71
CA GLN A 78 19.76 32.64 -23.41
C GLN A 78 18.80 33.17 -24.49
N GLU A 79 17.57 32.65 -24.62
CA GLU A 79 16.63 33.15 -25.62
C GLU A 79 15.24 33.33 -25.04
N PHE A 80 14.88 34.60 -24.77
CA PHE A 80 13.50 35.04 -24.65
C PHE A 80 13.21 35.93 -25.86
N SER A 81 12.17 35.60 -26.63
CA SER A 81 11.60 36.53 -27.60
C SER A 81 10.79 37.58 -26.81
N PRO A 82 11.13 38.88 -26.87
CA PRO A 82 10.33 39.88 -26.18
C PRO A 82 8.98 40.01 -26.90
N GLY A 83 7.92 39.48 -26.29
CA GLY A 83 6.56 39.89 -26.61
C GLY A 83 6.41 41.36 -26.23
N ILE A 84 5.84 42.18 -27.11
CA ILE A 84 5.58 43.60 -26.82
C ILE A 84 4.56 43.65 -25.67
N PRO A 85 4.90 44.22 -24.50
CA PRO A 85 3.94 44.32 -23.40
C PRO A 85 2.95 45.45 -23.69
N GLU A 86 1.65 45.16 -23.62
CA GLU A 86 0.64 46.22 -23.56
C GLU A 86 0.65 46.83 -22.15
N PRO A 87 0.75 48.16 -22.03
CA PRO A 87 0.71 48.81 -20.72
C PRO A 87 -0.66 48.62 -20.09
N THR A 88 -0.68 48.25 -18.81
CA THR A 88 -1.92 48.21 -18.03
C THR A 88 -2.47 49.64 -17.88
N PRO A 89 -3.79 49.87 -18.02
CA PRO A 89 -4.36 51.23 -18.06
C PRO A 89 -4.34 52.02 -16.74
N LEU A 90 -3.86 51.43 -15.64
CA LEU A 90 -3.95 52.04 -14.31
C LEU A 90 -2.58 52.07 -13.65
N ASN A 91 -2.03 53.28 -13.51
CA ASN A 91 -0.85 53.55 -12.71
C ASN A 91 -1.30 53.97 -11.31
N VAL A 92 -1.49 53.00 -10.42
CA VAL A 92 -1.74 53.25 -9.00
C VAL A 92 -0.62 52.65 -8.18
N ILE A 93 0.16 53.52 -7.53
CA ILE A 93 1.14 53.14 -6.52
C ILE A 93 0.36 53.08 -5.21
N TYR A 94 0.08 51.88 -4.71
CA TYR A 94 -0.37 51.70 -3.33
C TYR A 94 0.85 51.64 -2.43
N GLN A 95 1.11 52.72 -1.71
CA GLN A 95 2.06 52.73 -0.61
C GLN A 95 1.27 52.58 0.68
N ASN A 96 1.23 51.36 1.23
CA ASN A 96 0.90 51.16 2.64
C ASN A 96 2.20 51.27 3.44
N THR A 97 2.29 52.25 4.32
CA THR A 97 3.27 52.26 5.40
C THR A 97 2.60 51.72 6.64
N ASP A 98 2.94 50.50 7.03
CA ASP A 98 2.63 49.97 8.36
C ASP A 98 3.63 50.55 9.36
N ASP A 99 3.11 51.11 10.46
CA ASP A 99 3.89 51.73 11.54
C ASP A 99 4.42 50.64 12.48
N PHE A 100 5.73 50.38 12.45
CA PHE A 100 6.41 49.28 13.15
C PHE A 100 6.68 49.55 14.65
N THR A 101 5.79 50.25 15.35
CA THR A 101 6.02 50.65 16.76
C THR A 101 5.21 49.86 17.79
N GLU A 102 4.80 48.63 17.49
CA GLU A 102 4.26 47.71 18.52
C GLU A 102 5.17 46.49 18.71
N MET A 103 5.88 46.49 19.83
CA MET A 103 6.52 45.30 20.38
C MET A 103 5.45 44.40 20.99
N ASN A 104 4.86 43.52 20.18
CA ASN A 104 4.16 42.35 20.67
C ASN A 104 5.07 41.14 20.47
N LEU A 105 5.76 40.75 21.54
CA LEU A 105 6.52 39.50 21.59
C LEU A 105 5.51 38.33 21.70
N GLU A 106 4.95 37.93 20.57
CA GLU A 106 4.31 36.63 20.45
C GLU A 106 5.42 35.60 20.23
N VAL A 107 5.69 34.80 21.25
CA VAL A 107 6.61 33.66 21.16
C VAL A 107 5.88 32.57 20.39
N ASP A 108 5.86 32.72 19.08
CA ASP A 108 5.51 31.66 18.17
C ASP A 108 6.75 30.75 18.10
N CYS A 109 6.62 29.53 18.61
CA CYS A 109 7.63 28.48 18.44
C CYS A 109 7.63 28.06 16.97
N GLN A 110 8.16 28.92 16.10
CA GLN A 110 8.45 28.58 14.71
C GLN A 110 9.64 27.63 14.73
N MET A 111 9.32 26.34 14.72
CA MET A 111 10.22 25.31 14.21
C MET A 111 10.59 25.73 12.79
N GLU A 112 11.83 26.19 12.64
CA GLU A 112 12.41 26.61 11.37
C GLU A 112 12.50 25.39 10.45
N TYR A 113 11.54 25.27 9.53
CA TYR A 113 11.59 24.28 8.46
C TYR A 113 12.18 24.97 7.22
N ASP A 114 13.30 24.43 6.73
CA ASP A 114 13.90 24.82 5.45
C ASP A 114 12.91 24.57 4.31
N ILE A 115 12.26 25.63 3.85
CA ILE A 115 11.42 25.61 2.64
C ILE A 115 12.32 26.03 1.46
N GLU A 116 12.84 25.05 0.71
CA GLU A 116 13.42 25.33 -0.60
C GLU A 116 12.31 25.76 -1.57
N GLN A 117 12.48 26.96 -2.13
CA GLN A 117 11.50 27.67 -2.97
C GLN A 117 11.33 27.03 -4.35
N GLY A 118 10.09 26.61 -4.62
CA GLY A 118 9.51 26.35 -5.93
C GLY A 118 7.99 26.52 -5.79
N GLU A 119 7.26 26.88 -6.85
CA GLU A 119 5.87 27.38 -6.83
C GLU A 119 4.80 26.49 -6.12
N ASP A 120 5.18 25.32 -5.60
CA ASP A 120 4.36 24.39 -4.79
C ASP A 120 4.41 24.65 -3.25
N SER A 121 5.07 25.72 -2.78
CA SER A 121 5.34 25.94 -1.34
C SER A 121 4.10 26.05 -0.43
N ARG A 122 2.90 26.33 -0.96
CA ARG A 122 1.66 26.32 -0.16
C ARG A 122 1.13 24.91 0.07
N ASP A 123 1.33 24.02 -0.90
CA ASP A 123 0.77 22.68 -0.90
C ASP A 123 1.61 21.72 -0.05
N ALA A 124 2.94 21.89 -0.05
CA ALA A 124 3.85 21.09 0.77
C ALA A 124 3.64 21.28 2.29
N GLY A 125 3.42 22.52 2.74
CA GLY A 125 3.15 22.83 4.16
C GLY A 125 1.81 22.30 4.65
N VAL A 126 0.78 22.35 3.80
CA VAL A 126 -0.56 21.80 4.09
C VAL A 126 -0.50 20.27 4.16
N LYS A 127 0.16 19.62 3.19
CA LYS A 127 0.37 18.16 3.17
C LYS A 127 1.15 17.67 4.39
N ALA A 128 2.18 18.40 4.84
CA ALA A 128 2.95 18.05 6.03
C ALA A 128 2.14 18.15 7.33
N ARG A 129 1.31 19.19 7.47
CA ARG A 129 0.41 19.35 8.63
C ARG A 129 -0.61 18.22 8.70
N ILE A 130 -1.26 17.92 7.58
CA ILE A 130 -2.28 16.87 7.50
C ILE A 130 -1.65 15.49 7.72
N LYS A 131 -0.40 15.28 7.26
CA LYS A 131 0.35 14.06 7.58
C LYS A 131 0.49 13.84 9.09
N GLN A 132 0.86 14.89 9.83
CA GLN A 132 1.02 14.80 11.29
C GLN A 132 -0.34 14.62 11.98
N GLU A 133 -1.36 15.36 11.56
CA GLU A 133 -2.71 15.25 12.12
C GLU A 133 -3.30 13.84 11.93
N ILE A 134 -3.19 13.27 10.73
CA ILE A 134 -3.64 11.89 10.49
C ILE A 134 -2.81 10.90 11.31
N LYS A 135 -1.50 11.12 11.44
CA LYS A 135 -0.65 10.25 12.25
C LYS A 135 -1.07 10.27 13.73
N ASP A 136 -1.33 11.45 14.27
CA ASP A 136 -1.80 11.62 15.66
C ASP A 136 -3.18 10.99 15.86
N LEU A 137 -4.10 11.17 14.89
CA LEU A 137 -5.41 10.52 14.91
C LEU A 137 -5.30 8.99 14.82
N VAL A 138 -4.41 8.46 13.99
CA VAL A 138 -4.16 7.02 13.89
C VAL A 138 -3.64 6.48 15.23
N GLU A 139 -2.68 7.16 15.86
CA GLU A 139 -2.14 6.75 17.15
C GLU A 139 -3.20 6.78 18.25
N GLN A 140 -4.06 7.81 18.27
CA GLN A 140 -5.19 7.90 19.19
C GLN A 140 -6.23 6.80 18.95
N ALA A 141 -6.55 6.53 17.68
CA ALA A 141 -7.47 5.47 17.30
C ALA A 141 -6.94 4.09 17.66
N GLU A 142 -5.63 3.83 17.49
CA GLU A 142 -4.99 2.59 17.94
C GLU A 142 -5.04 2.44 19.46
N ALA A 143 -4.78 3.51 20.21
CA ALA A 143 -4.89 3.49 21.68
C ALA A 143 -6.32 3.20 22.13
N LYS A 144 -7.32 3.84 21.50
CA LYS A 144 -8.74 3.60 21.77
C LYS A 144 -9.16 2.17 21.42
N ALA A 145 -8.75 1.66 20.25
CA ALA A 145 -9.01 0.28 19.84
C ALA A 145 -8.41 -0.73 20.84
N GLN A 146 -7.24 -0.42 21.39
CA GLN A 146 -6.60 -1.24 22.41
C GLN A 146 -7.39 -1.23 23.72
N ASP A 147 -7.81 -0.05 24.19
CA ASP A 147 -8.63 0.10 25.40
C ASP A 147 -9.97 -0.66 25.25
N ASP A 148 -10.68 -0.44 24.14
CA ASP A 148 -11.92 -1.14 23.80
C ASP A 148 -11.68 -2.66 23.79
N ALA A 149 -10.63 -3.14 23.14
CA ALA A 149 -10.29 -4.55 23.12
C ALA A 149 -10.01 -5.13 24.51
N THR A 150 -9.42 -4.36 25.43
CA THR A 150 -9.23 -4.81 26.82
C THR A 150 -10.55 -4.92 27.57
N GLU A 151 -11.49 -4.01 27.34
CA GLU A 151 -12.83 -4.06 27.92
C GLU A 151 -13.62 -5.25 27.37
N LEU A 152 -13.55 -5.47 26.05
CA LEU A 152 -14.08 -6.64 25.36
C LEU A 152 -13.52 -7.94 25.94
N ALA A 153 -12.19 -8.03 26.10
CA ALA A 153 -11.54 -9.21 26.66
C ALA A 153 -11.94 -9.47 28.11
N LYS A 154 -12.22 -8.41 28.88
CA LYS A 154 -12.71 -8.52 30.25
C LYS A 154 -14.16 -9.01 30.31
N ALA A 155 -15.01 -8.52 29.41
CA ALA A 155 -16.40 -8.97 29.31
C ALA A 155 -16.50 -10.44 28.86
N LEU A 156 -15.63 -10.88 27.96
CA LEU A 156 -15.60 -12.23 27.41
C LEU A 156 -14.63 -13.18 28.13
N GLN A 157 -14.17 -12.81 29.35
CA GLN A 157 -13.12 -13.53 30.06
C GLN A 157 -13.48 -15.01 30.30
N ASP A 158 -14.74 -15.30 30.62
CA ASP A 158 -15.20 -16.67 30.89
C ASP A 158 -15.14 -17.56 29.63
N GLN A 159 -15.46 -17.01 28.46
CA GLN A 159 -15.43 -17.69 27.17
C GLN A 159 -13.99 -17.88 26.69
N ILE A 160 -13.11 -16.92 26.96
CA ILE A 160 -11.67 -17.02 26.68
C ILE A 160 -11.05 -18.14 27.52
N ILE A 161 -11.39 -18.25 28.81
CA ILE A 161 -10.89 -19.33 29.69
C ILE A 161 -11.35 -20.71 29.20
N LYS A 162 -12.58 -20.83 28.68
CA LYS A 162 -13.09 -22.06 28.06
C LYS A 162 -12.41 -22.38 26.72
N GLY A 163 -11.66 -21.42 26.15
CA GLY A 163 -10.97 -21.55 24.87
C GLY A 163 -11.91 -21.48 23.66
N GLU A 164 -13.12 -20.96 23.85
CA GLU A 164 -14.15 -20.84 22.81
C GLU A 164 -13.92 -19.61 21.93
N VAL A 165 -13.38 -18.53 22.51
CA VAL A 165 -13.13 -17.24 21.87
C VAL A 165 -11.69 -16.78 22.16
N GLU A 166 -11.06 -16.17 21.18
CA GLU A 166 -9.80 -15.42 21.35
C GLU A 166 -10.02 -13.99 20.87
N VAL A 167 -9.49 -13.01 21.59
CA VAL A 167 -9.53 -11.60 21.20
C VAL A 167 -8.11 -11.13 20.95
N GLU A 168 -7.87 -10.53 19.80
CA GLU A 168 -6.59 -9.93 19.42
C GLU A 168 -6.85 -8.54 18.83
N THR A 169 -5.98 -7.59 19.14
CA THR A 169 -5.98 -6.27 18.51
C THR A 169 -4.83 -6.22 17.50
N GLN A 170 -5.14 -5.82 16.27
CA GLN A 170 -4.14 -5.56 15.23
C GLN A 170 -4.32 -4.15 14.71
N SER A 171 -3.41 -3.25 15.10
CA SER A 171 -3.50 -1.81 14.82
C SER A 171 -4.83 -1.24 15.31
N ARG A 172 -5.74 -0.88 14.40
CA ARG A 172 -7.07 -0.31 14.69
C ARG A 172 -8.20 -1.34 14.62
N ASN A 173 -7.88 -2.60 14.34
CA ASN A 173 -8.86 -3.67 14.17
C ASN A 173 -8.92 -4.53 15.42
N ILE A 174 -10.13 -4.75 15.91
CA ILE A 174 -10.40 -5.71 16.99
C ILE A 174 -10.85 -7.00 16.31
N ILE A 175 -10.07 -8.07 16.49
CA ILE A 175 -10.31 -9.37 15.86
C ILE A 175 -10.75 -10.35 16.95
N ILE A 176 -12.02 -10.75 16.88
CA ILE A 176 -12.59 -11.78 17.74
C ILE A 176 -12.60 -13.09 16.94
N ARG A 177 -11.77 -14.05 17.34
CA ARG A 177 -11.69 -15.36 16.68
C ARG A 177 -12.54 -16.39 17.40
N ILE A 178 -13.46 -16.96 16.65
CA ILE A 178 -14.34 -18.05 17.06
C ILE A 178 -13.82 -19.33 16.43
N ARG A 179 -13.47 -20.32 17.25
CA ARG A 179 -13.06 -21.63 16.74
C ARG A 179 -14.28 -22.38 16.18
N GLU A 180 -14.11 -23.08 15.05
CA GLU A 180 -15.18 -23.91 14.49
C GLU A 180 -15.63 -25.01 15.48
N LYS A 181 -14.65 -25.65 16.13
CA LYS A 181 -14.89 -26.79 17.02
C LYS A 181 -15.64 -26.32 18.27
N GLY A 182 -16.94 -26.64 18.32
CA GLY A 182 -17.84 -26.21 19.39
C GLY A 182 -18.89 -25.21 18.92
N ALA A 183 -18.54 -24.33 17.97
CA ALA A 183 -19.46 -23.36 17.40
C ALA A 183 -20.39 -23.96 16.34
N PHE A 184 -19.89 -24.91 15.53
CA PHE A 184 -20.66 -25.52 14.44
C PHE A 184 -20.68 -27.04 14.52
N LYS A 185 -21.75 -27.64 14.02
CA LYS A 185 -21.78 -29.08 13.75
C LYS A 185 -20.80 -29.41 12.62
N SER A 186 -20.17 -30.58 12.70
CA SER A 186 -19.14 -31.01 11.72
C SER A 186 -19.68 -30.95 10.29
N GLY A 187 -19.00 -30.20 9.42
CA GLY A 187 -19.39 -30.02 8.02
C GLY A 187 -20.71 -29.27 7.79
N SER A 188 -21.25 -28.61 8.82
CA SER A 188 -22.43 -27.74 8.70
C SER A 188 -22.07 -26.27 8.95
N ALA A 189 -22.98 -25.39 8.52
CA ALA A 189 -23.02 -23.97 8.87
C ALA A 189 -24.04 -23.67 9.98
N ASP A 190 -24.73 -24.69 10.51
CA ASP A 190 -25.67 -24.52 11.61
C ASP A 190 -24.91 -24.37 12.93
N LEU A 191 -25.22 -23.31 13.69
CA LEU A 191 -24.65 -23.03 15.00
C LEU A 191 -25.08 -24.07 16.04
N ALA A 192 -24.19 -24.36 16.98
CA ALA A 192 -24.49 -25.15 18.16
C ALA A 192 -25.30 -24.32 19.17
N GLU A 193 -26.16 -24.99 19.94
CA GLU A 193 -27.08 -24.32 20.87
C GLU A 193 -26.35 -23.55 21.98
N SER A 194 -25.25 -24.11 22.48
CA SER A 194 -24.39 -23.47 23.48
C SER A 194 -23.71 -22.19 22.99
N TYR A 195 -23.62 -21.99 21.67
CA TYR A 195 -22.93 -20.85 21.08
C TYR A 195 -23.82 -19.63 20.90
N TYR A 196 -25.15 -19.78 21.03
CA TYR A 196 -26.08 -18.65 21.01
C TYR A 196 -25.85 -17.69 22.18
N ASP A 197 -25.55 -18.22 23.37
CA ASP A 197 -25.27 -17.40 24.55
C ASP A 197 -23.97 -16.60 24.39
N VAL A 198 -22.92 -17.24 23.84
CA VAL A 198 -21.64 -16.58 23.53
C VAL A 198 -21.82 -15.44 22.54
N LEU A 199 -22.54 -15.67 21.43
CA LEU A 199 -22.82 -14.62 20.45
C LEU A 199 -23.72 -13.52 21.00
N SER A 200 -24.60 -13.84 21.95
CA SER A 200 -25.41 -12.84 22.65
C SER A 200 -24.54 -11.90 23.48
N GLU A 201 -23.57 -12.41 24.21
CA GLU A 201 -22.62 -11.58 24.97
C GLU A 201 -21.74 -10.74 24.06
N VAL A 202 -21.20 -11.33 22.97
CA VAL A 202 -20.45 -10.59 21.96
C VAL A 202 -21.29 -9.45 21.38
N ARG A 203 -22.59 -9.69 21.11
CA ARG A 203 -23.50 -8.65 20.60
C ARG A 203 -23.70 -7.49 21.60
N GLU A 204 -23.87 -7.79 22.89
CA GLU A 204 -24.02 -6.74 23.91
C GLU A 204 -22.76 -5.88 24.02
N VAL A 205 -21.58 -6.51 23.91
CA VAL A 205 -20.30 -5.81 23.97
C VAL A 205 -20.09 -4.94 22.72
N LEU A 206 -20.43 -5.44 21.53
CA LEU A 206 -20.30 -4.70 20.27
C LEU A 206 -21.27 -3.52 20.12
N LYS A 207 -22.25 -3.39 21.01
CA LYS A 207 -23.23 -2.31 21.00
C LYS A 207 -22.58 -0.95 21.26
N ASP A 208 -21.64 -0.91 22.19
CA ASP A 208 -20.97 0.32 22.61
C ASP A 208 -19.74 0.62 21.75
N THR A 209 -19.21 -0.38 21.03
CA THR A 209 -18.11 -0.22 20.08
C THR A 209 -18.60 0.35 18.76
N GLN A 210 -17.96 1.42 18.29
CA GLN A 210 -18.20 2.02 16.98
C GLN A 210 -17.37 1.33 15.88
N GLY A 211 -17.78 1.50 14.61
CA GLY A 211 -17.04 0.97 13.43
C GLY A 211 -17.76 -0.14 12.67
N ALA A 212 -17.24 -0.48 11.49
CA ALA A 212 -17.79 -1.51 10.62
C ALA A 212 -17.43 -2.92 11.14
N ILE A 213 -18.38 -3.86 11.04
CA ILE A 213 -18.24 -5.24 11.51
C ILE A 213 -18.12 -6.16 10.29
N SER A 214 -16.95 -6.74 10.07
CA SER A 214 -16.72 -7.76 9.05
C SER A 214 -16.75 -9.14 9.69
N VAL A 215 -17.66 -10.01 9.25
CA VAL A 215 -17.71 -11.42 9.67
C VAL A 215 -17.06 -12.27 8.59
N GLU A 216 -15.92 -12.87 8.92
CA GLU A 216 -15.02 -13.54 7.99
C GLU A 216 -14.95 -15.04 8.28
N GLY A 217 -15.41 -15.87 7.34
CA GLY A 217 -15.38 -17.32 7.46
C GLY A 217 -14.10 -17.93 6.87
N HIS A 218 -13.46 -18.85 7.60
CA HIS A 218 -12.26 -19.57 7.16
C HIS A 218 -12.40 -21.09 7.34
N THR A 219 -11.71 -21.83 6.49
CA THR A 219 -11.60 -23.30 6.55
C THR A 219 -10.14 -23.74 6.48
N ASP A 220 -9.90 -25.03 6.68
CA ASP A 220 -8.63 -25.64 6.26
C ASP A 220 -8.62 -25.91 4.75
N ASN A 221 -7.49 -26.39 4.25
CA ASN A 221 -7.29 -26.72 2.85
C ASN A 221 -7.89 -28.07 2.43
N ILE A 222 -8.61 -28.78 3.31
CA ILE A 222 -9.20 -30.07 2.96
C ILE A 222 -10.46 -29.78 2.14
N PRO A 223 -10.54 -30.20 0.86
CA PRO A 223 -11.69 -29.87 0.04
C PRO A 223 -12.94 -30.61 0.52
N ILE A 224 -14.01 -29.89 0.83
CA ILE A 224 -15.32 -30.49 1.08
C ILE A 224 -16.12 -30.62 -0.22
N ARG A 225 -16.87 -31.72 -0.34
CA ARG A 225 -17.93 -31.89 -1.34
C ARG A 225 -19.11 -32.60 -0.70
N ARG A 226 -20.14 -31.84 -0.34
CA ARG A 226 -21.38 -32.34 0.28
C ARG A 226 -22.57 -31.89 -0.56
N GLN A 227 -23.73 -32.49 -0.33
CA GLN A 227 -24.95 -32.11 -1.04
C GLN A 227 -25.32 -30.63 -0.83
N ARG A 228 -25.04 -30.08 0.36
CA ARG A 228 -25.34 -28.67 0.72
C ARG A 228 -24.23 -27.69 0.37
N PHE A 229 -22.96 -28.13 0.32
CA PHE A 229 -21.80 -27.25 0.07
C PHE A 229 -20.89 -27.86 -0.98
N ARG A 230 -20.70 -27.14 -2.09
CA ARG A 230 -19.92 -27.56 -3.27
C ARG A 230 -18.42 -27.35 -3.07
N SER A 231 -18.05 -26.37 -2.23
CA SER A 231 -16.67 -25.99 -1.96
C SER A 231 -16.52 -25.38 -0.57
N ASN A 232 -15.27 -25.23 -0.13
CA ASN A 232 -14.93 -24.57 1.13
C ASN A 232 -15.41 -23.12 1.18
N PHE A 233 -15.41 -22.41 0.04
CA PHE A 233 -15.98 -21.06 -0.06
C PHE A 233 -17.45 -21.01 0.34
N GLU A 234 -18.25 -21.97 -0.13
CA GLU A 234 -19.68 -21.99 0.20
C GLU A 234 -19.92 -22.28 1.69
N LEU A 235 -19.13 -23.17 2.28
CA LEU A 235 -19.19 -23.46 3.72
C LEU A 235 -18.73 -22.27 4.57
N SER A 236 -17.59 -21.65 4.23
CA SER A 236 -17.08 -20.50 4.97
C SER A 236 -18.05 -19.33 4.92
N SER A 237 -18.57 -18.99 3.74
CA SER A 237 -19.54 -17.90 3.58
C SER A 237 -20.83 -18.21 4.34
N SER A 238 -21.32 -19.44 4.28
CA SER A 238 -22.54 -19.82 5.00
C SER A 238 -22.37 -19.75 6.52
N ARG A 239 -21.19 -20.11 7.05
CA ARG A 239 -20.87 -19.98 8.47
C ARG A 239 -20.82 -18.52 8.92
N ALA A 240 -20.18 -17.68 8.12
CA ALA A 240 -20.12 -16.25 8.38
C ALA A 240 -21.54 -15.63 8.38
N VAL A 241 -22.41 -16.04 7.45
CA VAL A 241 -23.83 -15.63 7.44
C VAL A 241 -24.57 -16.08 8.70
N SER A 242 -24.39 -17.32 9.15
CA SER A 242 -25.05 -17.81 10.37
C SER A 242 -24.67 -16.99 11.60
N VAL A 243 -23.37 -16.63 11.74
CA VAL A 243 -22.89 -15.80 12.85
C VAL A 243 -23.41 -14.37 12.72
N ALA A 244 -23.31 -13.76 11.55
CA ALA A 244 -23.81 -12.40 11.31
C ALA A 244 -25.31 -12.28 11.58
N MET A 245 -26.11 -13.24 11.14
CA MET A 245 -27.56 -13.26 11.39
C MET A 245 -27.91 -13.33 12.88
N GLU A 246 -27.13 -14.09 13.67
CA GLU A 246 -27.35 -14.16 15.12
C GLU A 246 -26.91 -12.85 15.82
N LEU A 247 -25.84 -12.21 15.34
CA LEU A 247 -25.42 -10.90 15.85
C LEU A 247 -26.42 -9.79 15.51
N MET A 248 -27.05 -9.83 14.33
CA MET A 248 -28.09 -8.87 13.90
C MET A 248 -29.44 -9.06 14.62
N LYS A 249 -29.61 -10.17 15.33
CA LYS A 249 -30.86 -10.49 16.00
C LYS A 249 -31.13 -9.52 17.15
N GLY A 250 -32.39 -9.11 17.29
CA GLY A 250 -32.81 -8.17 18.33
C GLY A 250 -32.66 -6.69 17.97
N SER A 251 -32.16 -6.35 16.76
CA SER A 251 -31.97 -4.97 16.27
C SER A 251 -31.11 -4.09 17.20
N VAL A 252 -30.19 -4.71 17.94
CA VAL A 252 -29.24 -4.01 18.83
C VAL A 252 -28.12 -3.39 18.01
N LEU A 253 -27.67 -4.09 16.97
CA LEU A 253 -26.64 -3.64 16.05
C LEU A 253 -27.28 -3.22 14.73
N ASP A 254 -26.81 -2.10 14.19
CA ASP A 254 -27.24 -1.61 12.89
C ASP A 254 -26.78 -2.59 11.79
N LYS A 255 -27.69 -2.89 10.86
CA LYS A 255 -27.43 -3.82 9.74
C LYS A 255 -26.44 -3.25 8.75
N ASP A 256 -26.42 -1.93 8.60
CA ASP A 256 -25.57 -1.24 7.63
C ASP A 256 -24.09 -1.31 8.02
N ARG A 257 -23.79 -1.60 9.29
CA ARG A 257 -22.43 -1.83 9.79
C ARG A 257 -21.83 -3.17 9.34
N PHE A 258 -22.62 -4.11 8.84
CA PHE A 258 -22.14 -5.48 8.63
C PHE A 258 -21.67 -5.76 7.21
N GLN A 259 -20.50 -6.39 7.13
CA GLN A 259 -19.96 -7.03 5.94
C GLN A 259 -19.76 -8.52 6.22
N ILE A 260 -20.04 -9.37 5.23
CA ILE A 260 -19.93 -10.82 5.39
C ILE A 260 -19.04 -11.36 4.27
N MET A 261 -17.94 -11.99 4.65
CA MET A 261 -16.93 -12.49 3.72
C MET A 261 -16.63 -13.97 3.99
N GLY A 262 -16.38 -14.74 2.92
CA GLY A 262 -15.92 -16.12 3.01
C GLY A 262 -14.60 -16.29 2.28
N PHE A 263 -13.54 -16.60 3.01
CA PHE A 263 -12.19 -16.74 2.48
C PHE A 263 -11.75 -18.18 2.24
N ALA A 264 -12.55 -19.17 2.65
CA ALA A 264 -12.15 -20.58 2.58
C ALA A 264 -10.74 -20.79 3.20
N ASP A 265 -9.82 -21.37 2.45
CA ASP A 265 -8.44 -21.68 2.82
C ASP A 265 -7.40 -20.66 2.33
N THR A 266 -7.81 -19.54 1.71
CA THR A 266 -6.88 -18.59 1.08
C THR A 266 -6.09 -17.74 2.07
N LYS A 267 -6.58 -17.61 3.31
CA LYS A 267 -5.94 -16.88 4.42
C LYS A 267 -5.71 -17.78 5.64
N PRO A 268 -4.75 -18.72 5.58
CA PRO A 268 -4.44 -19.61 6.70
C PRO A 268 -3.65 -18.87 7.80
N LEU A 269 -3.98 -19.12 9.08
CA LEU A 269 -3.20 -18.62 10.22
C LEU A 269 -1.99 -19.50 10.53
N ALA A 270 -2.11 -20.80 10.25
CA ALA A 270 -1.08 -21.80 10.53
C ALA A 270 -0.91 -22.72 9.33
N SER A 271 0.20 -23.47 9.28
CA SER A 271 0.40 -24.49 8.25
C SER A 271 -0.75 -25.50 8.26
N ASN A 272 -1.25 -25.83 7.08
CA ASN A 272 -2.27 -26.86 6.88
C ASN A 272 -1.71 -28.30 6.94
N ASP A 273 -0.40 -28.46 7.12
CA ASP A 273 0.23 -29.79 7.14
C ASP A 273 -0.09 -30.54 8.44
N SER A 274 -0.25 -29.83 9.57
CA SER A 274 -0.56 -30.41 10.87
C SER A 274 -2.06 -30.34 11.20
N GLU A 275 -2.56 -31.33 11.95
CA GLU A 275 -3.94 -31.36 12.45
C GLU A 275 -4.25 -30.15 13.33
N GLU A 276 -3.28 -29.75 14.14
CA GLU A 276 -3.37 -28.56 15.00
C GLU A 276 -3.50 -27.28 14.17
N GLY A 277 -2.66 -27.12 13.13
CA GLY A 277 -2.72 -25.96 12.25
C GLY A 277 -4.04 -25.88 11.48
N ARG A 278 -4.51 -27.01 10.93
CA ARG A 278 -5.84 -27.09 10.30
C ARG A 278 -6.96 -26.70 11.26
N THR A 279 -6.89 -27.15 12.50
CA THR A 279 -7.90 -26.81 13.52
C THR A 279 -7.91 -25.32 13.86
N ARG A 280 -6.75 -24.65 13.84
CA ARG A 280 -6.69 -23.18 13.99
C ARG A 280 -7.21 -22.46 12.74
N ASN A 281 -7.00 -23.02 11.55
CA ASN A 281 -7.47 -22.42 10.30
C ASN A 281 -9.00 -22.47 10.16
N ARG A 282 -9.66 -23.51 10.70
CA ARG A 282 -11.13 -23.62 10.75
C ARG A 282 -11.70 -22.71 11.85
N ARG A 283 -12.04 -21.48 11.47
CA ARG A 283 -12.50 -20.43 12.38
C ARG A 283 -13.45 -19.46 11.67
N VAL A 284 -14.15 -18.67 12.46
CA VAL A 284 -14.85 -17.46 12.02
C VAL A 284 -14.24 -16.29 12.77
N GLU A 285 -13.89 -15.22 12.08
CA GLU A 285 -13.37 -13.99 12.67
C GLU A 285 -14.45 -12.92 12.59
N ILE A 286 -14.68 -12.21 13.70
CA ILE A 286 -15.46 -10.98 13.71
C ILE A 286 -14.44 -9.86 13.84
N VAL A 287 -14.27 -9.10 12.78
CA VAL A 287 -13.32 -8.00 12.69
C VAL A 287 -14.09 -6.70 12.82
N VAL A 288 -13.87 -5.97 13.90
CA VAL A 288 -14.40 -4.62 14.08
C VAL A 288 -13.36 -3.65 13.56
N ARG A 289 -13.70 -2.94 12.49
CA ARG A 289 -12.87 -1.93 11.84
C ARG A 289 -13.31 -0.56 12.31
N GLN A 290 -12.48 0.11 13.09
CA GLN A 290 -12.76 1.48 13.53
C GLN A 290 -12.38 2.45 12.41
N SER A 291 -13.38 3.18 11.88
CA SER A 291 -13.16 4.19 10.85
C SER A 291 -12.54 5.43 11.46
N LEU A 292 -11.54 6.02 10.78
CA LEU A 292 -11.02 7.35 11.08
C LEU A 292 -11.89 8.45 10.48
N ALA A 293 -12.79 8.10 9.55
CA ALA A 293 -13.57 9.08 8.78
C ALA A 293 -14.42 9.97 9.69
N ASP A 294 -14.97 9.43 10.76
CA ASP A 294 -15.83 10.21 11.67
C ASP A 294 -15.06 11.30 12.43
N GLU A 295 -13.73 11.16 12.53
CA GLU A 295 -12.85 12.09 13.26
C GLU A 295 -12.15 13.10 12.33
N LEU A 296 -12.20 12.91 11.01
CA LEU A 296 -11.64 13.82 10.00
C LEU A 296 -12.64 14.90 9.58
N SER A 297 -12.16 16.14 9.40
CA SER A 297 -12.95 17.23 8.82
C SER A 297 -13.31 16.94 7.36
N ASP A 298 -14.46 17.43 6.88
CA ASP A 298 -14.89 17.25 5.48
C ASP A 298 -13.89 17.83 4.48
N ALA A 299 -13.20 18.92 4.85
CA ALA A 299 -12.13 19.51 4.05
C ALA A 299 -10.92 18.57 3.91
N ASP A 300 -10.55 17.87 4.98
CA ASP A 300 -9.43 16.93 4.99
C ASP A 300 -9.79 15.65 4.22
N LYS A 301 -11.05 15.20 4.33
CA LYS A 301 -11.57 14.08 3.53
C LYS A 301 -11.51 14.39 2.04
N GLU A 302 -11.95 15.56 1.62
CA GLU A 302 -11.95 15.95 0.21
C GLU A 302 -10.52 16.10 -0.34
N MET A 303 -9.60 16.63 0.46
CA MET A 303 -8.18 16.69 0.10
C MET A 303 -7.54 15.29 0.00
N LEU A 304 -7.85 14.39 0.93
CA LEU A 304 -7.35 13.02 0.91
C LEU A 304 -7.92 12.20 -0.25
N LYS A 305 -9.18 12.44 -0.65
CA LYS A 305 -9.80 11.82 -1.84
C LYS A 305 -9.14 12.28 -3.14
N GLN A 306 -8.76 13.55 -3.25
CA GLN A 306 -8.19 14.11 -4.47
C GLN A 306 -6.67 13.82 -4.61
N ASP A 307 -5.91 13.96 -3.53
CA ASP A 307 -4.44 14.00 -3.56
C ASP A 307 -3.76 13.14 -2.48
N GLY A 308 -4.54 12.45 -1.64
CA GLY A 308 -4.07 11.70 -0.46
C GLY A 308 -3.46 10.33 -0.74
N GLY A 309 -3.56 9.79 -1.97
CA GLY A 309 -3.11 8.42 -2.27
C GLY A 309 -1.64 8.14 -1.94
N ASN A 310 -0.75 9.14 -2.13
CA ASN A 310 0.65 9.02 -1.71
C ASN A 310 0.82 9.17 -0.19
N LEU A 311 0.00 10.00 0.46
CA LEU A 311 0.04 10.24 1.91
C LEU A 311 -0.44 9.02 2.71
N LEU A 312 -1.52 8.39 2.24
CA LEU A 312 -2.11 7.18 2.81
C LEU A 312 -1.13 6.01 2.70
N ARG A 313 -0.50 5.84 1.52
CA ARG A 313 0.52 4.81 1.32
C ARG A 313 1.75 5.02 2.21
N ASP A 314 2.17 6.26 2.42
CA ASP A 314 3.29 6.60 3.31
C ASP A 314 3.00 6.27 4.79
N LEU A 315 1.71 6.28 5.18
CA LEU A 315 1.24 5.95 6.52
C LEU A 315 0.84 4.47 6.66
N ASP A 316 1.04 3.65 5.62
CA ASP A 316 0.58 2.26 5.51
C ASP A 316 -0.92 2.11 5.79
N LEU A 317 -1.68 3.13 5.40
CA LEU A 317 -3.13 3.17 5.53
C LEU A 317 -3.75 2.80 4.19
N ASP A 318 -4.55 1.74 4.19
CA ASP A 318 -5.28 1.34 3.00
C ASP A 318 -6.50 2.27 2.80
N PRO A 319 -6.66 2.92 1.63
CA PRO A 319 -7.69 3.93 1.37
C PRO A 319 -9.12 3.43 1.60
N ASP A 320 -9.38 2.13 1.37
CA ASP A 320 -10.68 1.50 1.64
C ASP A 320 -11.03 1.49 3.14
N TYR A 321 -10.03 1.72 4.01
CA TYR A 321 -10.14 1.71 5.46
C TYR A 321 -10.19 3.13 6.07
N LEU A 322 -10.06 4.18 5.27
CA LEU A 322 -10.24 5.58 5.71
C LEU A 322 -11.51 6.22 5.19
N PHE A 323 -11.98 5.80 4.03
CA PHE A 323 -13.23 6.29 3.48
C PHE A 323 -14.13 5.09 3.35
N GLU A 324 -15.24 5.06 4.10
CA GLU A 324 -16.37 4.21 3.74
C GLU A 324 -16.89 4.74 2.40
N LEU A 325 -16.24 4.32 1.31
CA LEU A 325 -16.61 4.72 -0.03
C LEU A 325 -18.03 4.20 -0.25
N THR A 326 -18.98 5.13 -0.33
CA THR A 326 -20.35 4.75 -0.68
C THR A 326 -20.34 4.17 -2.10
N PRO A 327 -21.24 3.22 -2.43
CA PRO A 327 -21.29 2.63 -3.77
C PRO A 327 -21.40 3.65 -4.91
N ASP A 328 -21.89 4.85 -4.62
CA ASP A 328 -22.02 5.98 -5.55
C ASP A 328 -20.70 6.75 -5.79
N GLU A 329 -19.63 6.44 -5.05
CA GLU A 329 -18.28 7.02 -5.19
C GLU A 329 -17.31 6.13 -5.98
N ILE A 330 -17.80 5.02 -6.54
CA ILE A 330 -17.03 4.17 -7.46
C ILE A 330 -17.20 4.73 -8.88
N PHE A 331 -16.09 5.13 -9.50
CA PHE A 331 -15.99 5.66 -10.87
C PHE A 331 -16.83 4.93 -11.93
#